data_AF-Q55F93-F1
#
_entry.id   AF-Q55F93-F1
#
_cell.length_a   1.000
_cell.length_b   1.000
_cell.length_c   1.000
_cell.angle_alpha   90.00
_cell.angle_beta   90.00
_cell.angle_gamma   90.00
#
_symmetry.space_group_name_H-M   'P 1'
#
loop_
_entity.id
_entity.type
_entity.pdbx_description
1 polymer ?
#
loop_
_entity_poly.entity_id
_entity_poly.type
_entity_poly.pdbx_seq_one_letter_code
_entity_poly.pdbx_strand_id
1 'polypeptide(L)'
;MKIVVTSFNIGIQGGKELDDSDAVRTELFFSEDNPESGENSELKNNILCLQEVGSKFGELKPSKFVNINNISNNLEKGRQLRIVFDRSEFRCVKIVETTIRIQIVILEHIKSDNYFIIVNCHIGQIGKVNSDQELEILKSFISEIDRMEYPIIVAGDFNRPKEKIGQDILKYSNKKNLKTTNSQHIDHIMYHNSFYNEVSCKVLKNLSNEKPGFSINHHALRSKFSIKKNFTNNNFIQKIQNIYKSACSDNNYHQYAVVDENELNNRNNNYNNNNNSYNNIKVQQITKQAINVGSYNNNKTIFNNKIKNYIQSESESESESESESESESESESESEDIQNLNVKRNYGNNNNNNNNNNNNNNNNNNNNNNNNNNNNNNNNNIKIIIKSKVYNNSDDNNSYKNQLSDKDNYKTKSLKEILEEIWKKENNCTKLNMSGLFRLLEDGSFTYDQLYYFINTNPSNQDCKKSITKYLKNRIINYDSIKIK
;
A
#
# COMPACT_ATOMS: atom_id res chain seq x y z
N MET A 1 -6.86 10.92 13.99
CA MET A 1 -7.11 10.05 12.82
C MET A 1 -6.96 8.60 13.25
N LYS A 2 -7.88 7.71 12.84
CA LYS A 2 -7.84 6.28 13.11
C LYS A 2 -7.47 5.55 11.81
N ILE A 3 -6.57 4.58 11.85
CA ILE A 3 -6.28 3.68 10.73
C ILE A 3 -6.62 2.27 11.21
N VAL A 4 -7.44 1.55 10.46
CA VAL A 4 -7.75 0.14 10.70
C VAL A 4 -7.19 -0.66 9.53
N VAL A 5 -6.17 -1.48 9.81
CA VAL A 5 -5.53 -2.38 8.85
C VAL A 5 -5.95 -3.81 9.16
N THR A 6 -6.42 -4.54 8.15
CA THR A 6 -6.65 -5.98 8.25
C THR A 6 -5.71 -6.72 7.30
N SER A 7 -4.98 -7.71 7.80
CA SER A 7 -4.23 -8.69 7.00
C SER A 7 -5.03 -9.96 6.86
N PHE A 8 -5.14 -10.52 5.66
CA PHE A 8 -5.84 -11.78 5.45
C PHE A 8 -5.29 -12.58 4.27
N ASN A 9 -4.69 -13.73 4.57
CA ASN A 9 -4.35 -14.71 3.55
C ASN A 9 -5.64 -15.49 3.20
N ILE A 10 -6.11 -15.35 1.97
CA ILE A 10 -7.34 -16.01 1.49
C ILE A 10 -7.07 -17.36 0.82
N GLY A 11 -5.83 -17.84 0.91
CA GLY A 11 -5.40 -19.14 0.42
C GLY A 11 -6.26 -20.27 0.96
N ILE A 12 -6.60 -21.21 0.06
CA ILE A 12 -7.22 -22.46 0.45
C ILE A 12 -6.11 -23.44 0.86
N GLN A 13 -6.40 -24.31 1.83
CA GLN A 13 -5.50 -25.37 2.26
C GLN A 13 -4.82 -26.07 1.07
N GLY A 14 -3.48 -26.10 1.10
CA GLY A 14 -2.64 -26.58 -0.01
C GLY A 14 -2.04 -25.47 -0.88
N GLY A 15 -2.26 -24.19 -0.53
CA GLY A 15 -1.68 -23.04 -1.25
C GLY A 15 -2.36 -22.79 -2.60
N LYS A 16 -3.65 -23.16 -2.71
CA LYS A 16 -4.45 -22.87 -3.89
C LYS A 16 -5.07 -21.49 -3.73
N GLU A 17 -4.89 -20.67 -4.75
CA GLU A 17 -5.48 -19.33 -4.82
C GLU A 17 -7.01 -19.42 -4.80
N LEU A 18 -7.64 -18.43 -4.17
CA LEU A 18 -9.09 -18.28 -4.20
C LEU A 18 -9.49 -17.39 -5.40
N ASP A 19 -10.08 -18.02 -6.40
CA ASP A 19 -10.57 -17.36 -7.63
C ASP A 19 -11.96 -16.72 -7.45
N ASP A 20 -12.72 -17.11 -6.43
CA ASP A 20 -14.11 -16.69 -6.21
C ASP A 20 -14.19 -15.62 -5.11
N SER A 21 -14.43 -14.36 -5.48
CA SER A 21 -14.59 -13.27 -4.50
C SER A 21 -15.77 -13.48 -3.57
N ASP A 22 -16.82 -14.20 -4.01
CA ASP A 22 -18.03 -14.43 -3.22
C ASP A 22 -17.79 -15.45 -2.10
N ALA A 23 -16.65 -16.15 -2.11
CA ALA A 23 -16.23 -17.02 -1.01
C ALA A 23 -15.66 -16.24 0.18
N VAL A 24 -15.18 -15.02 -0.05
CA VAL A 24 -14.78 -14.09 1.01
C VAL A 24 -15.99 -13.26 1.39
N ARG A 25 -16.32 -13.22 2.68
CA ARG A 25 -17.34 -12.30 3.20
C ARG A 25 -16.78 -10.88 3.22
N THR A 26 -16.63 -10.28 2.05
CA THR A 26 -16.04 -8.95 1.84
C THR A 26 -16.78 -7.89 2.64
N GLU A 27 -18.08 -8.07 2.82
CA GLU A 27 -18.94 -7.30 3.71
C GLU A 27 -18.42 -7.30 5.15
N LEU A 28 -17.90 -8.39 5.71
CA LEU A 28 -17.40 -8.40 7.10
C LEU A 28 -16.14 -7.55 7.32
N PHE A 29 -15.45 -7.19 6.24
CA PHE A 29 -14.35 -6.24 6.33
C PHE A 29 -14.86 -4.80 6.38
N PHE A 30 -16.02 -4.51 5.81
CA PHE A 30 -16.42 -3.15 5.49
C PHE A 30 -17.82 -2.76 5.96
N SER A 31 -18.58 -3.71 6.49
CA SER A 31 -19.87 -3.48 7.11
C SER A 31 -19.62 -2.84 8.47
N GLU A 32 -20.35 -1.76 8.72
CA GLU A 32 -20.47 -1.17 10.05
C GLU A 32 -21.26 -2.12 10.97
N ASP A 33 -22.03 -3.03 10.38
CA ASP A 33 -23.02 -3.88 11.03
C ASP A 33 -22.52 -5.30 11.26
N ASN A 34 -21.25 -5.53 11.61
CA ASN A 34 -20.87 -6.88 12.04
C ASN A 34 -21.62 -7.18 13.37
N PRO A 35 -22.69 -7.99 13.37
CA PRO A 35 -23.66 -8.00 14.47
C PRO A 35 -23.06 -8.63 15.73
N GLU A 36 -22.03 -9.45 15.56
CA GLU A 36 -21.41 -10.21 16.65
C GLU A 36 -20.61 -9.33 17.63
N SER A 37 -20.26 -8.08 17.29
CA SER A 37 -19.44 -7.29 18.21
C SER A 37 -20.20 -6.48 19.25
N GLY A 38 -21.48 -6.11 19.08
CA GLY A 38 -22.17 -5.18 19.98
C GLY A 38 -21.46 -3.82 20.20
N GLU A 39 -20.31 -3.62 19.57
CA GLU A 39 -19.45 -2.46 19.64
C GLU A 39 -19.85 -1.52 18.51
N ASN A 40 -20.19 -0.29 18.88
CA ASN A 40 -20.52 0.85 18.02
C ASN A 40 -19.79 0.84 16.67
N SER A 41 -20.49 1.31 15.63
CA SER A 41 -20.10 1.47 14.20
C SER A 41 -18.71 2.06 13.87
N GLU A 42 -17.86 2.35 14.85
CA GLU A 42 -16.47 2.78 14.70
C GLU A 42 -15.49 1.69 14.20
N LEU A 43 -15.99 0.55 13.70
CA LEU A 43 -15.20 -0.64 13.36
C LEU A 43 -15.00 -0.89 11.86
N LYS A 44 -15.33 0.09 11.01
CA LYS A 44 -15.12 -0.03 9.57
C LYS A 44 -13.62 -0.14 9.25
N ASN A 45 -13.21 -1.22 8.56
CA ASN A 45 -11.84 -1.27 8.05
C ASN A 45 -11.66 -0.19 7.00
N ASN A 46 -10.51 0.46 7.05
CA ASN A 46 -10.15 1.46 6.06
C ASN A 46 -9.10 0.91 5.09
N ILE A 47 -8.33 -0.12 5.47
CA ILE A 47 -7.29 -0.77 4.66
C ILE A 47 -7.30 -2.29 4.87
N LEU A 48 -7.25 -3.06 3.79
CA LEU A 48 -7.24 -4.52 3.76
C LEU A 48 -6.08 -5.01 2.88
N CYS A 49 -5.19 -5.82 3.45
CA CYS A 49 -4.05 -6.43 2.79
C CYS A 49 -4.35 -7.92 2.58
N LEU A 50 -4.56 -8.33 1.33
CA LEU A 50 -4.90 -9.71 0.96
C LEU A 50 -3.69 -10.44 0.37
N GLN A 51 -3.56 -11.73 0.70
CA GLN A 51 -2.57 -12.65 0.13
C GLN A 51 -3.27 -13.86 -0.52
N GLU A 52 -2.60 -14.53 -1.48
CA GLU A 52 -3.13 -15.69 -2.23
C GLU A 52 -4.43 -15.40 -3.04
N VAL A 53 -4.52 -14.17 -3.54
CA VAL A 53 -5.65 -13.74 -4.36
C VAL A 53 -5.56 -14.29 -5.77
N GLY A 54 -6.58 -15.05 -6.18
CA GLY A 54 -6.65 -15.67 -7.50
C GLY A 54 -6.79 -14.68 -8.65
N SER A 55 -6.40 -15.13 -9.85
CA SER A 55 -6.54 -14.34 -11.07
C SER A 55 -7.97 -13.94 -11.39
N LYS A 56 -8.96 -14.75 -10.96
CA LYS A 56 -10.38 -14.47 -11.16
C LYS A 56 -11.03 -13.74 -10.00
N PHE A 57 -10.28 -13.42 -8.94
CA PHE A 57 -10.82 -12.69 -7.80
C PHE A 57 -11.36 -11.35 -8.29
N GLY A 58 -12.69 -11.26 -8.28
CA GLY A 58 -13.42 -10.14 -8.85
C GLY A 58 -13.09 -8.81 -8.19
N GLU A 59 -13.56 -7.73 -8.80
CA GLU A 59 -13.55 -6.43 -8.13
C GLU A 59 -14.42 -6.50 -6.86
N LEU A 60 -13.83 -6.08 -5.75
CA LEU A 60 -14.56 -5.92 -4.49
C LEU A 60 -15.59 -4.81 -4.67
N LYS A 61 -16.86 -5.18 -4.77
CA LYS A 61 -17.98 -4.23 -4.66
C LYS A 61 -18.14 -3.84 -3.19
N PRO A 62 -18.50 -2.60 -2.85
CA PRO A 62 -18.90 -1.48 -3.71
C PRO A 62 -17.74 -0.57 -4.18
N SER A 63 -18.01 0.25 -5.22
CA SER A 63 -17.11 1.22 -5.88
C SER A 63 -16.42 2.27 -4.98
N LYS A 64 -16.70 2.24 -3.68
CA LYS A 64 -16.04 3.07 -2.65
C LYS A 64 -14.63 2.58 -2.33
N PHE A 65 -14.28 1.36 -2.69
CA PHE A 65 -12.95 0.82 -2.45
C PHE A 65 -12.06 0.92 -3.67
N VAL A 66 -10.80 1.31 -3.45
CA VAL A 66 -9.74 1.18 -4.45
C VAL A 66 -9.08 -0.16 -4.23
N ASN A 67 -8.98 -0.98 -5.29
CA ASN A 67 -8.29 -2.27 -5.26
C ASN A 67 -6.97 -2.14 -6.04
N ILE A 68 -5.84 -2.17 -5.33
CA ILE A 68 -4.51 -2.13 -5.94
C ILE A 68 -4.00 -3.56 -6.11
N ASN A 69 -3.82 -3.95 -7.36
CA ASN A 69 -3.14 -5.18 -7.74
C ASN A 69 -1.62 -4.99 -7.71
N ASN A 70 -0.88 -6.04 -7.33
CA ASN A 70 0.57 -5.98 -7.43
C ASN A 70 1.02 -5.99 -8.91
N ILE A 71 1.85 -5.02 -9.28
CA ILE A 71 2.38 -4.85 -10.64
C ILE A 71 3.66 -5.67 -10.77
N SER A 72 3.62 -6.98 -10.51
CA SER A 72 4.76 -7.85 -10.76
C SER A 72 4.66 -8.38 -12.20
N ASN A 73 5.51 -7.89 -13.10
CA ASN A 73 5.43 -8.21 -14.53
C ASN A 73 5.67 -9.71 -14.84
N ASN A 74 6.34 -10.46 -13.97
CA ASN A 74 6.91 -11.77 -14.33
C ASN A 74 6.56 -12.92 -13.38
N LEU A 75 5.73 -12.72 -12.36
CA LEU A 75 5.41 -13.77 -11.40
C LEU A 75 3.90 -13.93 -11.30
N GLU A 76 3.38 -15.06 -11.77
CA GLU A 76 2.01 -15.50 -11.46
C GLU A 76 1.74 -15.37 -9.96
N LYS A 77 2.75 -15.71 -9.14
CA LYS A 77 2.69 -15.59 -7.68
C LYS A 77 2.67 -14.15 -7.14
N GLY A 78 3.23 -13.17 -7.84
CA GLY A 78 3.21 -11.79 -7.35
C GLY A 78 1.82 -11.17 -7.49
N ARG A 79 1.01 -11.65 -8.45
CA ARG A 79 -0.39 -11.26 -8.65
C ARG A 79 -1.33 -11.69 -7.52
N GLN A 80 -0.82 -12.45 -6.55
CA GLN A 80 -1.55 -12.92 -5.38
C GLN A 80 -1.74 -11.88 -4.27
N LEU A 81 -1.12 -10.69 -4.39
CA LEU A 81 -1.26 -9.62 -3.40
C LEU A 81 -2.26 -8.56 -3.84
N ARG A 82 -3.09 -8.09 -2.90
CA ARG A 82 -3.97 -6.93 -3.07
C ARG A 82 -3.91 -6.00 -1.87
N ILE A 83 -3.93 -4.70 -2.10
CA ILE A 83 -4.23 -3.70 -1.08
C ILE A 83 -5.52 -3.02 -1.46
N VAL A 84 -6.50 -3.09 -0.58
CA VAL A 84 -7.84 -2.54 -0.77
C VAL A 84 -8.06 -1.47 0.30
N PHE A 85 -8.51 -0.28 -0.07
CA PHE A 85 -8.74 0.80 0.90
C PHE A 85 -9.93 1.67 0.55
N ASP A 86 -10.49 2.35 1.56
CA ASP A 86 -11.63 3.27 1.39
C ASP A 86 -11.18 4.58 0.71
N ARG A 87 -11.67 4.83 -0.51
CA ARG A 87 -11.32 6.00 -1.32
C ARG A 87 -11.81 7.32 -0.73
N SER A 88 -12.76 7.27 0.21
CA SER A 88 -13.25 8.46 0.91
C SER A 88 -12.32 8.90 2.05
N GLU A 89 -11.41 8.01 2.46
CA GLU A 89 -10.45 8.27 3.53
C GLU A 89 -9.03 8.45 3.01
N PHE A 90 -8.64 7.70 1.97
CA PHE A 90 -7.29 7.72 1.44
C PHE A 90 -7.21 7.95 -0.06
N ARG A 91 -6.09 8.55 -0.46
CA ARG A 91 -5.62 8.63 -1.83
C ARG A 91 -4.35 7.81 -1.97
N CYS A 92 -4.27 6.98 -3.00
CA CYS A 92 -3.01 6.33 -3.38
C CYS A 92 -2.12 7.36 -4.09
N VAL A 93 -0.95 7.60 -3.54
CA VAL A 93 0.02 8.58 -4.05
C VAL A 93 1.03 7.92 -4.99
N LYS A 94 1.54 6.75 -4.60
CA LYS A 94 2.52 5.99 -5.38
C LYS A 94 2.40 4.50 -5.09
N ILE A 95 2.46 3.69 -6.14
CA ILE A 95 2.73 2.26 -6.06
C ILE A 95 4.21 2.08 -6.39
N VAL A 96 4.93 1.37 -5.52
CA VAL A 96 6.35 1.06 -5.72
C VAL A 96 6.42 -0.28 -6.44
N GLU A 97 7.21 -0.33 -7.51
CA GLU A 97 7.42 -1.57 -8.25
C GLU A 97 8.26 -2.55 -7.45
N THR A 98 7.75 -3.76 -7.31
CA THR A 98 8.39 -4.84 -6.56
C THR A 98 8.62 -6.07 -7.43
N THR A 99 9.69 -6.81 -7.15
CA THR A 99 10.08 -8.03 -7.91
C THR A 99 9.80 -9.32 -7.15
N ILE A 100 9.43 -9.21 -5.88
CA ILE A 100 9.12 -10.34 -4.99
C ILE A 100 7.67 -10.23 -4.49
N ARG A 101 7.23 -11.18 -3.65
CA ARG A 101 5.89 -11.19 -3.03
C ARG A 101 5.76 -10.17 -1.90
N ILE A 102 6.01 -8.92 -2.25
CA ILE A 102 5.82 -7.72 -1.45
C ILE A 102 5.10 -6.71 -2.34
N GLN A 103 4.17 -5.96 -1.81
CA GLN A 103 3.47 -4.87 -2.47
C GLN A 103 3.58 -3.64 -1.57
N ILE A 104 4.12 -2.55 -2.09
CA ILE A 104 4.39 -1.33 -1.32
C ILE A 104 3.58 -0.19 -1.93
N VAL A 105 2.76 0.46 -1.11
CA VAL A 105 1.90 1.57 -1.51
C VAL A 105 2.11 2.74 -0.55
N ILE A 106 2.23 3.94 -1.10
CA ILE A 106 2.20 5.18 -0.34
C ILE A 106 0.78 5.72 -0.39
N LEU A 107 0.16 5.82 0.78
CA LEU A 107 -1.17 6.38 0.97
C LEU A 107 -1.07 7.75 1.62
N GLU A 108 -2.03 8.60 1.30
CA GLU A 108 -2.28 9.87 1.95
C GLU A 108 -3.69 9.84 2.51
N HIS A 109 -3.85 10.28 3.76
CA HIS A 109 -5.16 10.47 4.33
C HIS A 109 -5.73 11.83 3.96
N ILE A 110 -6.86 11.82 3.26
CA ILE A 110 -7.45 12.97 2.56
C ILE A 110 -7.75 14.14 3.49
N LYS A 111 -8.19 13.88 4.73
CA LYS A 111 -8.61 14.95 5.65
C LYS A 111 -7.47 15.63 6.38
N SER A 112 -6.29 15.01 6.42
CA SER A 112 -5.18 15.49 7.26
C SER A 112 -3.87 15.65 6.50
N ASP A 113 -3.88 15.42 5.18
CA ASP A 113 -2.70 15.42 4.31
C ASP A 113 -1.53 14.60 4.88
N ASN A 114 -1.86 13.50 5.59
CA ASN A 114 -0.88 12.68 6.29
C ASN A 114 -0.49 11.49 5.42
N TYR A 115 0.81 11.35 5.13
CA TYR A 115 1.34 10.28 4.29
C TYR A 115 1.87 9.12 5.12
N PHE A 116 1.73 7.90 4.60
CA PHE A 116 2.29 6.69 5.21
C PHE A 116 2.47 5.57 4.20
N ILE A 117 3.33 4.62 4.54
CA ILE A 117 3.67 3.45 3.74
C ILE A 117 2.87 2.26 4.23
N ILE A 118 2.13 1.62 3.32
CA ILE A 118 1.55 0.29 3.53
C ILE A 118 2.37 -0.73 2.76
N VAL A 119 2.83 -1.76 3.46
CA VAL A 119 3.48 -2.92 2.87
C VAL A 119 2.59 -4.13 3.08
N ASN A 120 2.17 -4.77 1.99
CA ASN A 120 1.52 -6.08 2.00
C ASN A 120 2.55 -7.14 1.57
N CYS A 121 2.73 -8.22 2.32
CA CYS A 121 3.69 -9.28 1.95
C CYS A 121 3.11 -10.69 2.07
N HIS A 122 3.66 -11.60 1.26
CA HIS A 122 3.47 -13.05 1.38
C HIS A 122 4.83 -13.74 1.22
N ILE A 123 5.61 -13.77 2.30
CA ILE A 123 6.96 -14.32 2.31
C ILE A 123 6.88 -15.84 2.20
N GLY A 124 7.84 -16.48 1.52
CA GLY A 124 7.86 -17.94 1.36
C GLY A 124 7.83 -18.71 2.68
N GLN A 125 7.32 -19.94 2.60
CA GLN A 125 7.50 -20.91 3.67
C GLN A 125 8.98 -21.21 3.89
N ILE A 126 9.35 -21.49 5.14
CA ILE A 126 10.71 -21.88 5.51
C ILE A 126 11.16 -23.06 4.63
N GLY A 127 12.37 -22.98 4.08
CA GLY A 127 12.94 -24.01 3.20
C GLY A 127 12.49 -23.94 1.72
N LYS A 128 11.54 -23.08 1.36
CA LYS A 128 11.26 -22.78 -0.06
C LYS A 128 12.37 -21.91 -0.66
N VAL A 129 12.62 -22.09 -1.95
CA VAL A 129 13.61 -21.30 -2.72
C VAL A 129 13.31 -19.81 -2.56
N ASN A 130 14.35 -19.01 -2.28
CA ASN A 130 14.34 -17.56 -2.08
C ASN A 130 13.57 -17.06 -0.85
N SER A 131 12.97 -17.94 -0.04
CA SER A 131 12.15 -17.55 1.10
C SER A 131 12.89 -16.68 2.12
N ASP A 132 14.12 -17.05 2.47
CA ASP A 132 14.94 -16.26 3.38
C ASP A 132 15.44 -14.97 2.72
N GLN A 133 15.76 -15.02 1.41
CA GLN A 133 16.16 -13.84 0.65
C GLN A 133 15.02 -12.80 0.55
N GLU A 134 13.78 -13.24 0.33
CA GLU A 134 12.58 -12.37 0.39
C GLU A 134 12.45 -11.68 1.75
N LEU A 135 12.70 -12.42 2.84
CA LEU A 135 12.67 -11.90 4.20
C LEU A 135 13.79 -10.88 4.44
N GLU A 136 15.02 -11.16 4.02
CA GLU A 136 16.16 -10.25 4.18
C GLU A 136 16.00 -8.96 3.36
N ILE A 137 15.40 -9.03 2.16
CA ILE A 137 15.03 -7.84 1.40
C ILE A 137 14.00 -7.00 2.16
N LEU A 138 12.96 -7.62 2.71
CA LEU A 138 11.94 -6.92 3.50
C LEU A 138 12.56 -6.28 4.75
N LYS A 139 13.43 -7.00 5.48
CA LYS A 139 14.15 -6.47 6.64
C LYS A 139 15.01 -5.27 6.28
N SER A 140 15.84 -5.39 5.25
CA SER A 140 16.71 -4.30 4.77
C SER A 140 15.90 -3.05 4.41
N PHE A 141 14.78 -3.23 3.68
CA PHE A 141 13.86 -2.14 3.39
C PHE A 141 13.30 -1.50 4.67
N ILE A 142 12.76 -2.32 5.60
CA ILE A 142 12.18 -1.83 6.84
C ILE A 142 13.21 -1.10 7.72
N SER A 143 14.44 -1.61 7.82
CA SER A 143 15.54 -0.96 8.56
C SER A 143 15.84 0.43 8.04
N GLU A 144 15.87 0.62 6.72
CA GLU A 144 16.10 1.93 6.13
C GLU A 144 14.92 2.89 6.34
N ILE A 145 13.69 2.38 6.26
CA ILE A 145 12.48 3.17 6.57
C ILE A 145 12.45 3.62 8.04
N ASP A 146 12.80 2.74 8.97
CA ASP A 146 12.89 3.04 10.40
C ASP A 146 14.01 4.06 10.69
N ARG A 147 15.19 3.87 10.09
CA ARG A 147 16.31 4.82 10.17
C ARG A 147 15.96 6.21 9.66
N MET A 148 15.11 6.30 8.63
CA MET A 148 14.63 7.58 8.09
C MET A 148 13.44 8.16 8.85
N GLU A 149 12.96 7.47 9.89
CA GLU A 149 11.74 7.79 10.63
C GLU A 149 10.54 8.00 9.70
N TYR A 150 10.26 7.07 8.79
CA TYR A 150 9.10 7.16 7.92
C TYR A 150 7.91 6.37 8.47
N PRO A 151 6.68 6.92 8.44
CA PRO A 151 5.49 6.23 8.91
C PRO A 151 5.21 5.00 8.04
N ILE A 152 5.29 3.81 8.64
CA ILE A 152 5.08 2.52 7.96
C ILE A 152 4.19 1.59 8.77
N ILE A 153 3.33 0.86 8.07
CA ILE A 153 2.62 -0.32 8.55
C ILE A 153 2.89 -1.46 7.56
N VAL A 154 3.37 -2.58 8.08
CA VAL A 154 3.64 -3.82 7.32
C VAL A 154 2.63 -4.87 7.75
N ALA A 155 1.90 -5.46 6.82
CA ALA A 155 0.88 -6.46 7.07
C ALA A 155 1.06 -7.62 6.09
N GLY A 156 0.88 -8.86 6.56
CA GLY A 156 0.90 -9.99 5.64
C GLY A 156 1.16 -11.32 6.31
N ASP A 157 1.29 -12.33 5.46
CA ASP A 157 1.71 -13.67 5.85
C ASP A 157 3.24 -13.79 5.69
N PHE A 158 3.93 -13.94 6.81
CA PHE A 158 5.39 -14.09 6.86
C PHE A 158 5.83 -15.55 6.78
N ASN A 159 4.89 -16.48 6.88
CA ASN A 159 5.11 -17.92 7.01
C ASN A 159 6.15 -18.28 8.09
N ARG A 160 6.28 -17.44 9.11
CA ARG A 160 7.26 -17.55 10.20
C ARG A 160 6.69 -16.91 11.46
N PRO A 161 6.97 -17.46 12.64
CA PRO A 161 6.68 -16.79 13.90
C PRO A 161 7.58 -15.56 14.07
N LYS A 162 7.14 -14.61 14.90
CA LYS A 162 7.84 -13.33 15.12
C LYS A 162 9.31 -13.49 15.57
N GLU A 163 9.62 -14.56 16.32
CA GLU A 163 10.96 -14.89 16.78
C GLU A 163 11.92 -15.14 15.62
N LYS A 164 11.41 -15.64 14.49
CA LYS A 164 12.19 -15.91 13.27
C LYS A 164 12.22 -14.74 12.28
N ILE A 165 11.32 -13.77 12.43
CA ILE A 165 11.32 -12.54 11.62
C ILE A 165 12.34 -11.54 12.17
N GLY A 166 12.52 -11.47 13.49
CA GLY A 166 13.41 -10.50 14.16
C GLY A 166 12.59 -9.48 14.95
N GLN A 167 13.12 -9.04 16.11
CA GLN A 167 12.28 -8.40 17.14
C GLN A 167 12.46 -6.89 17.31
N ASP A 168 13.36 -6.23 16.56
CA ASP A 168 13.84 -4.92 17.01
C ASP A 168 13.52 -3.73 16.09
N ILE A 169 13.16 -3.96 14.82
CA ILE A 169 13.03 -2.83 13.88
C ILE A 169 11.63 -2.18 13.97
N LEU A 170 10.57 -2.99 13.99
CA LEU A 170 9.19 -2.50 14.11
C LEU A 170 8.46 -3.18 15.25
N LYS A 171 7.43 -2.52 15.75
CA LYS A 171 6.60 -3.07 16.82
C LYS A 171 5.53 -3.98 16.22
N TYR A 172 5.41 -5.19 16.76
CA TYR A 172 4.36 -6.13 16.38
C TYR A 172 3.03 -5.78 17.03
N SER A 173 1.96 -5.86 16.25
CA SER A 173 0.61 -5.60 16.74
C SER A 173 -0.01 -6.80 17.44
N ASN A 174 0.22 -7.99 16.90
CA ASN A 174 -0.17 -9.22 17.55
C ASN A 174 0.77 -9.55 18.71
N LYS A 175 0.40 -9.08 19.91
CA LYS A 175 1.04 -9.51 21.17
C LYS A 175 0.88 -11.02 21.36
N LYS A 176 1.86 -11.64 22.06
CA LYS A 176 2.14 -13.08 22.13
C LYS A 176 0.88 -13.98 22.07
N ASN A 177 0.94 -15.01 21.22
CA ASN A 177 0.01 -16.15 21.11
C ASN A 177 -1.33 -15.92 20.38
N LEU A 178 -1.51 -14.82 19.65
CA LEU A 178 -2.62 -14.72 18.69
C LEU A 178 -2.38 -15.65 17.49
N LYS A 179 -2.98 -16.84 17.53
CA LYS A 179 -2.95 -17.80 16.43
C LYS A 179 -3.75 -17.26 15.24
N THR A 180 -3.07 -17.10 14.10
CA THR A 180 -3.65 -16.65 12.84
C THR A 180 -3.94 -17.81 11.91
N THR A 181 -3.56 -19.03 12.30
CA THR A 181 -4.02 -20.29 11.72
C THR A 181 -4.47 -21.23 12.85
N ASN A 182 -4.90 -22.46 12.54
CA ASN A 182 -5.28 -23.44 13.56
C ASN A 182 -4.17 -23.74 14.58
N SER A 183 -2.90 -23.64 14.19
CA SER A 183 -1.76 -24.06 15.00
C SER A 183 -0.67 -23.01 15.17
N GLN A 184 -0.60 -21.97 14.33
CA GLN A 184 0.54 -21.07 14.25
C GLN A 184 0.15 -19.59 14.23
N HIS A 185 1.14 -18.73 14.51
CA HIS A 185 1.05 -17.28 14.44
C HIS A 185 2.04 -16.80 13.37
N ILE A 186 1.60 -16.81 12.10
CA ILE A 186 2.47 -16.51 10.94
C ILE A 186 2.02 -15.26 10.18
N ASP A 187 0.80 -14.80 10.43
CA ASP A 187 0.32 -13.53 9.92
C ASP A 187 0.63 -12.44 10.95
N HIS A 188 1.23 -11.35 10.49
CA HIS A 188 1.67 -10.26 11.36
C HIS A 188 1.25 -8.92 10.80
N ILE A 189 0.95 -7.99 11.71
CA ILE A 189 0.91 -6.56 11.44
C ILE A 189 2.00 -5.91 12.29
N MET A 190 2.92 -5.20 11.67
CA MET A 190 4.01 -4.45 12.29
C MET A 190 3.87 -2.96 11.97
N TYR A 191 4.33 -2.09 12.86
CA TYR A 191 4.22 -0.64 12.68
C TYR A 191 5.38 0.12 13.35
N HIS A 192 5.64 1.32 12.85
CA HIS A 192 6.65 2.21 13.43
C HIS A 192 6.10 2.88 14.69
N ASN A 193 6.68 2.57 15.86
CA ASN A 193 6.17 2.99 17.17
C ASN A 193 6.16 4.53 17.37
N SER A 194 7.01 5.27 16.68
CA SER A 194 7.06 6.74 16.75
C SER A 194 5.85 7.42 16.10
N PHE A 195 5.19 6.75 15.16
CA PHE A 195 4.07 7.32 14.38
C PHE A 195 2.70 6.85 14.83
N TYR A 196 2.61 5.68 15.47
CA TYR A 196 1.33 5.06 15.79
C TYR A 196 1.23 4.63 17.25
N ASN A 197 0.05 4.87 17.82
CA ASN A 197 -0.46 4.20 19.01
C ASN A 197 -1.36 3.06 18.53
N GLU A 198 -1.01 1.82 18.82
CA GLU A 198 -1.97 0.74 18.68
C GLU A 198 -3.08 0.90 19.72
N VAL A 199 -4.32 0.92 19.23
CA VAL A 199 -5.53 0.96 20.04
C VAL A 199 -6.01 -0.46 20.34
N SER A 200 -6.01 -1.34 19.33
CA SER A 200 -6.42 -2.74 19.51
C SER A 200 -5.86 -3.63 18.40
N CYS A 201 -5.77 -4.93 18.69
CA CYS A 201 -5.44 -5.99 17.73
C CYS A 201 -6.34 -7.20 18.01
N LYS A 202 -7.04 -7.71 16.99
CA LYS A 202 -7.93 -8.88 17.12
C LYS A 202 -7.81 -9.84 15.93
N VAL A 203 -7.98 -11.12 16.22
CA VAL A 203 -8.11 -12.17 15.19
C VAL A 203 -9.58 -12.34 14.87
N LEU A 204 -9.91 -12.25 13.59
CA LEU A 204 -11.26 -12.43 13.06
C LEU A 204 -11.38 -13.86 12.52
N LYS A 205 -12.26 -14.64 13.13
CA LYS A 205 -12.57 -16.01 12.71
C LYS A 205 -13.79 -16.00 11.79
N ASN A 206 -14.03 -17.11 11.09
CA ASN A 206 -15.25 -17.38 10.31
C ASN A 206 -15.55 -16.36 9.19
N LEU A 207 -14.50 -15.87 8.51
CA LEU A 207 -14.64 -14.89 7.40
C LEU A 207 -14.88 -15.53 6.02
N SER A 208 -14.81 -16.85 5.92
CA SER A 208 -15.22 -17.58 4.73
C SER A 208 -16.71 -17.90 4.79
N ASN A 209 -17.39 -17.79 3.65
CA ASN A 209 -18.60 -18.57 3.46
C ASN A 209 -18.16 -20.04 3.47
N GLU A 210 -18.60 -20.82 4.46
CA GLU A 210 -18.35 -22.27 4.53
C GLU A 210 -19.03 -22.97 3.35
N LYS A 211 -18.46 -22.83 2.15
CA LYS A 211 -18.83 -23.65 0.99
C LYS A 211 -18.17 -25.01 1.22
N PRO A 212 -18.91 -26.13 1.11
CA PRO A 212 -18.32 -27.47 1.21
C PRO A 212 -17.10 -27.61 0.31
N GLY A 213 -15.98 -28.07 0.87
CA GLY A 213 -14.70 -28.23 0.16
C GLY A 213 -13.78 -27.01 0.15
N PHE A 214 -14.18 -25.89 0.77
CA PHE A 214 -13.36 -24.69 0.91
C PHE A 214 -13.07 -24.41 2.38
N SER A 215 -11.82 -24.63 2.80
CA SER A 215 -11.32 -24.21 4.10
C SER A 215 -10.21 -23.18 3.92
N ILE A 216 -10.50 -21.92 4.25
CA ILE A 216 -9.46 -20.90 4.45
C ILE A 216 -8.80 -21.24 5.79
N ASN A 217 -7.51 -21.59 5.76
CA ASN A 217 -6.77 -22.04 6.94
C ASN A 217 -6.16 -20.88 7.75
N HIS A 218 -6.32 -19.64 7.28
CA HIS A 218 -5.91 -18.43 7.97
C HIS A 218 -7.12 -17.69 8.54
N HIS A 219 -6.90 -16.99 9.64
CA HIS A 219 -7.80 -16.04 10.25
C HIS A 219 -7.29 -14.63 9.97
N ALA A 220 -8.17 -13.69 9.66
CA ALA A 220 -7.72 -12.33 9.41
C ALA A 220 -7.25 -11.66 10.70
N LEU A 221 -6.15 -10.93 10.62
CA LEU A 221 -5.61 -10.16 11.73
C LEU A 221 -5.98 -8.68 11.52
N ARG A 222 -6.72 -8.08 12.45
CA ARG A 222 -7.15 -6.67 12.38
C ARG A 222 -6.50 -5.86 13.48
N SER A 223 -5.86 -4.74 13.11
CA SER A 223 -5.25 -3.79 14.04
C SER A 223 -5.79 -2.39 13.83
N LYS A 224 -6.11 -1.70 14.94
CA LYS A 224 -6.55 -0.31 14.98
C LYS A 224 -5.43 0.56 15.52
N PHE A 225 -5.13 1.64 14.81
CA PHE A 225 -4.09 2.59 15.15
C PHE A 225 -4.68 3.99 15.30
N SER A 226 -4.15 4.76 16.24
CA SER A 226 -4.24 6.22 16.22
C SER A 226 -2.89 6.82 15.85
N ILE A 227 -2.90 7.83 14.98
CA ILE A 227 -1.68 8.53 14.60
C ILE A 227 -1.21 9.42 15.74
N LYS A 228 0.06 9.23 16.14
CA LYS A 228 0.79 10.06 17.12
C LYS A 228 1.36 11.32 16.50
N LYS A 229 1.99 11.17 15.33
CA LYS A 229 2.78 12.20 14.65
C LYS A 229 2.35 12.26 13.20
N ASN A 230 1.97 13.45 12.73
CA ASN A 230 1.68 13.68 11.32
C ASN A 230 2.99 13.74 10.51
N PHE A 231 2.93 13.30 9.27
CA PHE A 231 4.02 13.31 8.32
C PHE A 231 3.50 13.85 6.98
N THR A 232 3.94 15.06 6.63
CA THR A 232 3.45 15.83 5.46
C THR A 232 4.53 16.08 4.41
N ASN A 233 5.72 15.49 4.56
CA ASN A 233 6.87 15.76 3.71
C ASN A 233 6.85 14.91 2.43
N ASN A 234 6.42 15.50 1.31
CA ASN A 234 6.28 14.79 0.03
C ASN A 234 7.61 14.37 -0.62
N ASN A 235 8.75 14.92 -0.20
CA ASN A 235 10.05 14.55 -0.77
C ASN A 235 10.42 13.08 -0.50
N PHE A 236 9.77 12.43 0.47
CA PHE A 236 10.01 11.01 0.76
C PHE A 236 9.48 10.07 -0.33
N ILE A 237 8.46 10.48 -1.10
CA ILE A 237 7.78 9.65 -2.11
C ILE A 237 8.78 9.11 -3.14
N GLN A 238 9.67 9.98 -3.62
CA GLN A 238 10.72 9.62 -4.57
C GLN A 238 11.79 8.71 -3.96
N LYS A 239 12.04 8.84 -2.66
CA LYS A 239 13.06 8.06 -1.95
C LYS A 239 12.65 6.60 -1.75
N ILE A 240 11.36 6.31 -1.52
CA ILE A 240 10.90 4.94 -1.22
C ILE A 240 11.28 3.94 -2.31
N GLN A 241 11.11 4.32 -3.59
CA GLN A 241 11.50 3.45 -4.70
C GLN A 241 13.00 3.13 -4.71
N ASN A 242 13.83 4.13 -4.37
CA ASN A 242 15.29 3.96 -4.31
C ASN A 242 15.71 3.11 -3.10
N ILE A 243 15.05 3.28 -1.95
CA ILE A 243 15.28 2.45 -0.76
C ILE A 243 14.98 0.99 -1.07
N TYR A 244 13.84 0.71 -1.71
CA TYR A 244 13.50 -0.65 -2.12
C TYR A 244 14.48 -1.24 -3.14
N LYS A 245 14.88 -0.44 -4.15
CA LYS A 245 15.90 -0.84 -5.14
C LYS A 245 17.25 -1.16 -4.48
N SER A 246 17.65 -0.38 -3.47
CA SER A 246 18.86 -0.66 -2.67
C SER A 246 18.71 -1.99 -1.94
N ALA A 247 17.59 -2.18 -1.23
CA ALA A 247 17.36 -3.39 -0.43
C ALA A 247 17.43 -4.69 -1.25
N CYS A 248 16.94 -4.72 -2.51
CA CYS A 248 17.13 -5.92 -3.32
C CYS A 248 18.50 -6.00 -4.02
N SER A 249 19.17 -4.88 -4.28
CA SER A 249 20.56 -4.88 -4.77
C SER A 249 21.53 -5.43 -3.72
N ASP A 250 21.38 -5.00 -2.46
CA ASP A 250 22.21 -5.44 -1.32
C ASP A 250 22.06 -6.95 -1.04
N ASN A 251 20.92 -7.53 -1.44
CA ASN A 251 20.62 -8.95 -1.30
C ASN A 251 20.86 -9.75 -2.59
N ASN A 252 21.60 -9.21 -3.57
CA ASN A 252 21.92 -9.85 -4.87
C ASN A 252 20.68 -10.34 -5.64
N TYR A 253 19.54 -9.68 -5.46
CA TYR A 253 18.30 -10.03 -6.14
C TYR A 253 18.19 -9.27 -7.46
N HIS A 254 18.85 -9.78 -8.50
CA HIS A 254 18.97 -9.08 -9.79
C HIS A 254 17.84 -9.37 -10.80
N GLN A 255 16.62 -9.72 -10.36
CA GLN A 255 15.48 -9.89 -11.29
C GLN A 255 14.84 -8.57 -11.77
N TYR A 256 15.53 -7.45 -11.64
CA TYR A 256 15.07 -6.19 -12.20
C TYR A 256 15.11 -6.23 -13.73
N ALA A 257 13.97 -6.47 -14.35
CA ALA A 257 13.68 -5.79 -15.60
C ALA A 257 13.52 -4.31 -15.23
N VAL A 258 14.56 -3.49 -15.44
CA VAL A 258 14.41 -2.04 -15.46
C VAL A 258 13.47 -1.75 -16.63
N VAL A 259 12.18 -1.66 -16.34
CA VAL A 259 11.20 -1.15 -17.29
C VAL A 259 11.53 0.32 -17.43
N ASP A 260 11.85 0.74 -18.65
CA ASP A 260 12.06 2.15 -19.00
C ASP A 260 10.84 2.95 -18.51
N GLU A 261 11.07 4.11 -17.90
CA GLU A 261 10.01 5.02 -17.41
C GLU A 261 8.98 5.34 -18.52
N ASN A 262 9.41 5.29 -19.78
CA ASN A 262 8.56 5.42 -20.96
C ASN A 262 7.60 4.24 -21.15
N GLU A 263 8.01 3.00 -20.84
CA GLU A 263 7.12 1.83 -20.88
C GLU A 263 6.03 1.91 -19.81
N LEU A 264 6.34 2.44 -18.62
CA LEU A 264 5.36 2.57 -17.54
C LEU A 264 4.24 3.57 -17.89
N ASN A 265 4.62 4.70 -18.48
CA ASN A 265 3.66 5.71 -18.95
C ASN A 265 2.79 5.17 -20.09
N ASN A 266 3.37 4.37 -21.01
CA ASN A 266 2.60 3.71 -22.06
C ASN A 266 1.65 2.64 -21.52
N ARG A 267 2.04 1.91 -20.46
CA ARG A 267 1.18 0.90 -19.82
C ARG A 267 0.00 1.51 -19.07
N ASN A 268 0.22 2.62 -18.35
CA ASN A 268 -0.86 3.35 -17.68
C ASN A 268 -1.88 3.94 -18.68
N ASN A 269 -1.42 4.37 -19.85
CA ASN A 269 -2.31 4.84 -20.93
C ASN A 269 -3.10 3.71 -21.61
N ASN A 270 -2.57 2.50 -21.67
CA ASN A 270 -3.28 1.33 -22.22
C ASN A 270 -4.29 0.71 -21.24
N TYR A 271 -4.01 0.76 -19.92
CA TYR A 271 -4.93 0.24 -18.91
C TYR A 271 -6.24 1.04 -18.82
N ASN A 272 -6.20 2.35 -19.06
CA ASN A 272 -7.42 3.18 -19.03
C ASN A 272 -8.29 3.06 -20.30
N ASN A 273 -7.80 2.42 -21.37
CA ASN A 273 -8.51 2.37 -22.66
C ASN A 273 -9.13 0.99 -23.01
N ASN A 274 -8.81 -0.09 -22.30
CA ASN A 274 -9.18 -1.46 -22.72
C ASN A 274 -10.03 -2.26 -21.70
N ASN A 275 -10.99 -1.62 -21.03
CA ASN A 275 -11.95 -2.30 -20.14
C ASN A 275 -13.13 -2.98 -20.87
N ASN A 276 -12.95 -3.48 -22.10
CA ASN A 276 -13.89 -4.38 -22.75
C ASN A 276 -13.13 -5.33 -23.69
N SER A 277 -13.34 -6.64 -23.53
CA SER A 277 -12.80 -7.77 -24.30
C SER A 277 -11.55 -8.46 -23.72
N TYR A 278 -11.79 -9.34 -22.75
CA TYR A 278 -10.91 -10.47 -22.45
C TYR A 278 -11.21 -11.58 -23.46
N ASN A 279 -10.27 -11.88 -24.37
CA ASN A 279 -10.09 -13.19 -24.99
C ASN A 279 -8.74 -13.26 -25.73
N ASN A 280 -7.88 -14.18 -25.28
CA ASN A 280 -6.79 -14.83 -26.02
C ASN A 280 -5.80 -13.98 -26.84
N ILE A 281 -4.66 -13.61 -26.25
CA ILE A 281 -3.39 -13.52 -27.00
C ILE A 281 -2.27 -14.20 -26.19
N LYS A 282 -1.81 -15.35 -26.71
CA LYS A 282 -0.51 -15.97 -26.39
C LYS A 282 0.59 -14.99 -26.78
N VAL A 283 1.48 -14.63 -25.86
CA VAL A 283 2.80 -14.07 -26.20
C VAL A 283 3.86 -15.06 -25.76
N GLN A 284 4.40 -15.76 -26.75
CA GLN A 284 5.62 -16.55 -26.66
C GLN A 284 6.83 -15.61 -26.65
N GLN A 285 7.81 -15.95 -25.80
CA GLN A 285 9.27 -15.78 -25.95
C GLN A 285 9.82 -14.42 -26.42
N ILE A 286 10.58 -13.78 -25.52
CA ILE A 286 11.92 -13.15 -25.66
C ILE A 286 12.23 -12.68 -24.22
N THR A 287 13.20 -13.23 -23.48
CA THR A 287 14.62 -12.92 -23.65
C THR A 287 15.45 -14.01 -22.95
N LYS A 288 16.15 -14.84 -23.72
CA LYS A 288 17.34 -15.58 -23.28
C LYS A 288 18.54 -14.71 -23.68
N GLN A 289 19.25 -14.12 -22.71
CA GLN A 289 20.69 -13.79 -22.74
C GLN A 289 21.04 -12.94 -21.50
N ALA A 290 22.24 -13.18 -20.96
CA ALA A 290 22.80 -12.71 -19.67
C ALA A 290 22.31 -13.54 -18.45
N ILE A 291 23.10 -14.29 -17.69
CA ILE A 291 24.55 -14.35 -17.51
C ILE A 291 24.95 -15.81 -17.24
N ASN A 292 26.03 -16.22 -17.90
CA ASN A 292 26.78 -17.45 -17.63
C ASN A 292 27.49 -17.28 -16.26
N VAL A 293 26.85 -17.64 -15.14
CA VAL A 293 27.47 -17.60 -13.80
C VAL A 293 27.94 -19.01 -13.42
N GLY A 294 29.11 -19.37 -13.91
CA GLY A 294 29.80 -20.65 -13.63
C GLY A 294 30.38 -20.79 -12.21
N SER A 295 29.98 -19.99 -11.22
CA SER A 295 30.59 -20.00 -9.87
C SER A 295 29.65 -20.39 -8.71
N TYR A 296 28.39 -20.77 -8.98
CA TYR A 296 27.42 -21.04 -7.90
C TYR A 296 27.56 -22.42 -7.21
N ASN A 297 28.33 -23.36 -7.78
CA ASN A 297 28.46 -24.70 -7.20
C ASN A 297 29.52 -24.82 -6.10
N ASN A 298 30.52 -23.93 -6.04
CA ASN A 298 31.56 -24.04 -5.01
C ASN A 298 31.11 -23.53 -3.64
N ASN A 299 30.18 -22.56 -3.58
CA ASN A 299 29.68 -22.04 -2.31
C ASN A 299 28.63 -22.95 -1.65
N LYS A 300 27.89 -23.75 -2.44
CA LYS A 300 26.93 -24.72 -1.91
C LYS A 300 27.63 -25.86 -1.16
N THR A 301 28.78 -26.31 -1.65
CA THR A 301 29.59 -27.36 -0.99
C THR A 301 30.25 -26.84 0.28
N ILE A 302 30.76 -25.61 0.29
CA ILE A 302 31.37 -25.00 1.49
C ILE A 302 30.31 -24.75 2.58
N PHE A 303 29.11 -24.28 2.21
CA PHE A 303 28.02 -24.07 3.17
C PHE A 303 27.48 -25.39 3.74
N ASN A 304 27.29 -26.42 2.90
CA ASN A 304 26.85 -27.74 3.37
C ASN A 304 27.90 -28.43 4.26
N ASN A 305 29.21 -28.22 4.00
CA ASN A 305 30.26 -28.77 4.85
C ASN A 305 30.35 -28.06 6.21
N LYS A 306 30.08 -26.74 6.28
CA LYS A 306 30.00 -26.03 7.56
C LYS A 306 28.81 -26.47 8.41
N ILE A 307 27.65 -26.76 7.80
CA ILE A 307 26.48 -27.27 8.53
C ILE A 307 26.70 -28.72 9.01
N LYS A 308 27.30 -29.59 8.18
CA LYS A 308 27.63 -30.96 8.61
C LYS A 308 28.58 -30.98 9.81
N ASN A 309 29.58 -30.10 9.85
CA ASN A 309 30.50 -30.05 10.99
C ASN A 309 29.87 -29.51 12.27
N TYR A 310 28.85 -28.65 12.18
CA TYR A 310 28.16 -28.13 13.37
C TYR A 310 27.20 -29.16 13.98
N ILE A 311 26.53 -29.97 13.16
CA ILE A 311 25.63 -31.04 13.63
C ILE A 311 26.43 -32.21 14.25
N GLN A 312 27.64 -32.46 13.77
CA GLN A 312 28.47 -33.55 14.26
C GLN A 312 29.19 -33.21 15.59
N SER A 313 29.30 -31.93 15.96
CA SER A 313 29.89 -31.51 17.25
C SER A 313 28.90 -31.46 18.42
N GLU A 314 27.59 -31.62 18.20
CA GLU A 314 26.57 -31.62 19.27
C GLU A 314 26.11 -33.04 19.70
N SER A 315 26.64 -34.10 19.09
CA SER A 315 26.18 -35.48 19.32
C SER A 315 27.11 -36.39 20.15
N GLU A 316 28.15 -35.84 20.83
CA GLU A 316 29.17 -36.64 21.54
C GLU A 316 29.27 -36.35 23.06
N SER A 317 28.14 -36.15 23.75
CA SER A 317 28.10 -36.26 25.22
C SER A 317 26.81 -36.98 25.63
N GLU A 318 26.76 -38.31 25.53
CA GLU A 318 27.03 -39.29 26.62
C GLU A 318 26.06 -39.09 27.82
N SER A 319 24.98 -39.87 27.93
CA SER A 319 24.88 -41.25 28.49
C SER A 319 25.13 -41.26 30.01
N GLU A 320 24.39 -41.92 30.91
CA GLU A 320 23.66 -43.19 30.93
C GLU A 320 22.65 -43.16 32.12
N SER A 321 21.53 -43.90 32.04
CA SER A 321 21.07 -44.83 33.09
C SER A 321 19.66 -45.38 32.80
N GLU A 322 19.58 -46.71 32.74
CA GLU A 322 18.41 -47.63 32.72
C GLU A 322 17.54 -47.47 34.00
N SER A 323 16.30 -47.94 34.19
CA SER A 323 15.58 -49.14 33.72
C SER A 323 14.08 -49.05 34.09
N GLU A 324 13.23 -49.60 33.21
CA GLU A 324 11.95 -50.34 33.38
C GLU A 324 11.05 -50.19 34.65
N SER A 325 9.75 -49.90 34.43
CA SER A 325 8.62 -50.85 34.55
C SER A 325 7.25 -50.16 34.73
N GLU A 326 6.19 -50.92 34.53
CA GLU A 326 4.89 -50.57 33.95
C GLU A 326 3.78 -50.14 34.96
N SER A 327 2.68 -49.65 34.36
CA SER A 327 1.26 -49.84 34.73
C SER A 327 0.48 -48.75 35.49
N GLU A 328 -0.45 -48.14 34.74
CA GLU A 328 -1.90 -48.00 34.96
C GLU A 328 -2.52 -47.14 36.09
N SER A 329 -3.33 -46.18 35.61
CA SER A 329 -4.72 -45.87 35.97
C SER A 329 -5.08 -44.93 37.14
N GLU A 330 -5.67 -43.80 36.72
CA GLU A 330 -6.98 -43.21 37.12
C GLU A 330 -7.25 -42.51 38.47
N SER A 331 -8.01 -41.41 38.30
CA SER A 331 -8.93 -40.69 39.21
C SER A 331 -8.31 -39.72 40.24
N GLU A 332 -8.60 -38.42 40.10
CA GLU A 332 -9.58 -37.62 40.89
C GLU A 332 -9.09 -37.43 42.35
N SER A 333 -9.11 -36.29 43.02
CA SER A 333 -9.77 -34.98 42.91
C SER A 333 -9.34 -34.20 44.16
N GLU A 334 -9.24 -32.87 44.10
CA GLU A 334 -9.37 -31.92 45.25
C GLU A 334 -8.34 -32.09 46.41
N SER A 335 -7.87 -31.11 47.18
CA SER A 335 -8.12 -29.69 47.42
C SER A 335 -6.89 -29.16 48.21
N GLU A 336 -6.89 -27.85 48.48
CA GLU A 336 -6.26 -27.18 49.64
C GLU A 336 -4.78 -26.71 49.60
N ASP A 337 -4.68 -25.38 49.51
CA ASP A 337 -4.03 -24.49 50.49
C ASP A 337 -2.61 -24.80 50.97
N ILE A 338 -1.63 -24.06 50.43
CA ILE A 338 -0.44 -23.66 51.21
C ILE A 338 -0.15 -22.17 50.99
N GLN A 339 -0.37 -21.43 52.07
CA GLN A 339 0.10 -20.08 52.34
C GLN A 339 1.64 -20.03 52.47
N ASN A 340 2.15 -18.79 52.38
CA ASN A 340 3.41 -18.29 52.93
C ASN A 340 4.67 -18.45 52.08
N LEU A 341 5.17 -17.30 51.60
CA LEU A 341 6.55 -16.88 51.90
C LEU A 341 6.71 -15.36 51.75
N ASN A 342 6.67 -14.71 52.92
CA ASN A 342 7.18 -13.37 53.19
C ASN A 342 8.69 -13.31 52.92
N VAL A 343 9.15 -12.37 52.09
CA VAL A 343 10.54 -11.88 52.14
C VAL A 343 10.54 -10.35 52.10
N LYS A 344 10.67 -9.76 53.29
CA LYS A 344 11.11 -8.37 53.57
C LYS A 344 12.58 -8.22 53.18
N ARG A 345 12.93 -7.21 52.37
CA ARG A 345 14.24 -6.52 52.36
C ARG A 345 13.97 -5.04 52.03
N ASN A 346 13.98 -4.15 53.02
CA ASN A 346 15.11 -3.40 53.58
C ASN A 346 15.63 -2.25 52.69
N TYR A 347 15.22 -1.04 53.10
CA TYR A 347 15.95 0.24 53.19
C TYR A 347 17.14 0.50 52.25
N GLY A 348 16.99 1.54 51.44
CA GLY A 348 18.08 2.20 50.71
C GLY A 348 17.68 3.62 50.30
N ASN A 349 17.85 4.57 51.22
CA ASN A 349 17.85 6.02 50.98
C ASN A 349 18.96 6.37 49.97
N ASN A 350 18.65 7.10 48.90
CA ASN A 350 19.66 7.98 48.29
C ASN A 350 18.99 9.21 47.64
N ASN A 351 19.20 10.34 48.29
CA ASN A 351 18.74 11.67 47.93
C ASN A 351 19.95 12.38 47.33
N ASN A 352 19.93 12.71 46.02
CA ASN A 352 20.97 13.54 45.43
C ASN A 352 20.36 14.62 44.53
N ASN A 353 20.33 15.82 45.10
CA ASN A 353 19.89 17.07 44.53
C ASN A 353 21.14 17.82 44.05
N ASN A 354 21.34 17.96 42.73
CA ASN A 354 22.44 18.74 42.17
C ASN A 354 21.89 19.96 41.41
N ASN A 355 21.99 21.09 42.09
CA ASN A 355 21.73 22.43 41.61
C ASN A 355 23.04 22.99 41.03
N ASN A 356 23.11 23.25 39.73
CA ASN A 356 24.22 23.98 39.12
C ASN A 356 23.70 25.26 38.44
N ASN A 357 23.97 26.36 39.12
CA ASN A 357 23.77 27.74 38.72
C ASN A 357 25.02 28.20 37.96
N ASN A 358 24.88 28.63 36.69
CA ASN A 358 25.93 29.40 36.03
C ASN A 358 25.31 30.64 35.36
N ASN A 359 25.66 31.78 35.94
CA ASN A 359 25.30 33.12 35.53
C ASN A 359 26.60 33.81 35.06
N ASN A 360 26.70 34.20 33.79
CA ASN A 360 27.58 35.31 33.40
C ASN A 360 27.20 35.93 32.04
N ASN A 361 26.39 36.99 32.12
CA ASN A 361 26.56 38.33 31.54
C ASN A 361 27.61 38.55 30.40
N ASN A 362 27.18 39.07 29.25
CA ASN A 362 27.28 40.50 28.86
C ASN A 362 27.46 40.72 27.33
N ASN A 363 26.87 41.84 26.87
CA ASN A 363 27.26 42.71 25.76
C ASN A 363 26.62 42.45 24.37
N ASN A 364 26.09 43.39 23.58
CA ASN A 364 25.54 44.75 23.71
C ASN A 364 25.10 45.16 22.27
N ASN A 365 23.85 45.59 22.13
CA ASN A 365 23.31 46.64 21.25
C ASN A 365 23.93 46.92 19.86
N ASN A 366 23.11 46.84 18.79
CA ASN A 366 22.84 48.04 17.97
C ASN A 366 21.50 47.96 17.23
N ASN A 367 20.85 49.11 17.17
CA ASN A 367 19.49 49.46 16.77
C ASN A 367 19.50 50.22 15.43
N ASN A 368 18.56 49.91 14.52
CA ASN A 368 17.85 50.82 13.58
C ASN A 368 17.19 49.95 12.48
N ASN A 369 16.08 50.26 11.81
CA ASN A 369 14.89 51.10 11.97
C ASN A 369 14.16 51.05 10.61
N ASN A 370 12.83 50.97 10.62
CA ASN A 370 11.87 51.38 9.57
C ASN A 370 11.88 50.58 8.24
N ASN A 371 10.77 50.36 7.52
CA ASN A 371 9.49 51.05 7.45
C ASN A 371 8.45 50.14 6.75
N ASN A 372 7.26 49.99 7.34
CA ASN A 372 5.92 50.06 6.73
C ASN A 372 5.68 49.57 5.27
N ASN A 373 4.73 48.63 5.07
CA ASN A 373 3.41 49.00 4.51
C ASN A 373 2.38 47.87 4.62
N ASN A 374 1.21 48.27 5.11
CA ASN A 374 -0.04 47.55 5.28
C ASN A 374 -0.78 47.47 3.93
N ASN A 375 -1.28 46.30 3.52
CA ASN A 375 -2.53 46.28 2.74
C ASN A 375 -3.35 45.00 2.95
N ASN A 376 -4.50 45.26 3.56
CA ASN A 376 -5.64 44.39 3.79
C ASN A 376 -6.33 44.10 2.44
N ASN A 377 -6.60 42.83 2.09
CA ASN A 377 -7.73 42.57 1.22
C ASN A 377 -8.40 41.22 1.51
N ASN A 378 -9.58 41.35 2.09
CA ASN A 378 -10.62 40.38 2.32
C ASN A 378 -11.29 40.03 0.98
N ASN A 379 -11.39 38.75 0.59
CA ASN A 379 -12.45 38.36 -0.33
C ASN A 379 -12.87 36.88 -0.23
N ASN A 380 -13.91 36.67 0.58
CA ASN A 380 -15.12 35.91 0.33
C ASN A 380 -15.10 34.69 -0.61
N ASN A 381 -15.42 33.55 0.02
CA ASN A 381 -16.03 32.36 -0.56
C ASN A 381 -17.21 32.70 -1.49
N ILE A 382 -17.13 32.31 -2.76
CA ILE A 382 -18.30 32.18 -3.64
C ILE A 382 -18.40 30.74 -4.13
N LYS A 383 -19.45 30.07 -3.67
CA LYS A 383 -19.90 28.74 -4.09
C LYS A 383 -20.92 28.94 -5.22
N ILE A 384 -20.52 28.80 -6.49
CA ILE A 384 -21.45 28.92 -7.62
C ILE A 384 -22.09 27.56 -7.91
N ILE A 385 -23.40 27.46 -7.67
CA ILE A 385 -24.27 26.39 -8.14
C ILE A 385 -24.86 26.84 -9.48
N ILE A 386 -24.45 26.22 -10.60
CA ILE A 386 -25.12 26.44 -11.89
C ILE A 386 -26.18 25.34 -12.07
N LYS A 387 -27.43 25.69 -11.77
CA LYS A 387 -28.63 25.01 -12.29
C LYS A 387 -28.98 25.68 -13.62
N SER A 388 -28.66 25.06 -14.76
CA SER A 388 -29.24 25.49 -16.04
C SER A 388 -30.55 24.76 -16.28
N LYS A 389 -31.64 25.53 -16.18
CA LYS A 389 -33.02 25.14 -16.44
C LYS A 389 -33.24 24.76 -17.90
N VAL A 390 -34.01 23.68 -18.08
CA VAL A 390 -34.78 23.36 -19.28
C VAL A 390 -35.73 24.53 -19.58
N TYR A 391 -35.67 25.07 -20.79
CA TYR A 391 -36.74 25.91 -21.35
C TYR A 391 -37.31 25.19 -22.56
N ASN A 392 -38.45 24.53 -22.35
CA ASN A 392 -39.40 24.25 -23.40
C ASN A 392 -40.13 25.57 -23.67
N ASN A 393 -40.17 26.01 -24.92
CA ASN A 393 -41.30 26.77 -25.42
C ASN A 393 -41.60 26.32 -26.85
N SER A 394 -42.85 25.93 -26.97
CA SER A 394 -43.63 25.62 -28.15
C SER A 394 -43.63 26.77 -29.14
N ASP A 395 -43.67 26.47 -30.44
CA ASP A 395 -44.90 26.66 -31.22
C ASP A 395 -44.69 26.16 -32.67
N ASP A 396 -45.80 25.64 -33.20
CA ASP A 396 -46.15 25.46 -34.60
C ASP A 396 -45.67 24.24 -35.42
N ASN A 397 -46.59 23.27 -35.42
CA ASN A 397 -47.30 22.73 -36.59
C ASN A 397 -46.72 21.53 -37.36
N ASN A 398 -47.29 20.37 -37.01
CA ASN A 398 -47.93 19.40 -37.91
C ASN A 398 -47.15 18.97 -39.17
N SER A 399 -46.48 17.82 -39.11
CA SER A 399 -46.75 16.68 -40.00
C SER A 399 -45.84 15.49 -39.63
N TYR A 400 -46.36 14.26 -39.77
CA TYR A 400 -45.69 12.95 -39.63
C TYR A 400 -45.52 12.36 -38.22
N LYS A 401 -46.64 11.83 -37.70
CA LYS A 401 -46.65 10.57 -36.93
C LYS A 401 -46.41 9.41 -37.90
N ASN A 402 -45.28 8.71 -37.75
CA ASN A 402 -45.05 7.27 -37.93
C ASN A 402 -43.58 7.04 -38.28
N GLN A 403 -42.96 6.03 -37.64
CA GLN A 403 -41.56 5.57 -37.75
C GLN A 403 -40.58 6.24 -36.79
N LEU A 404 -40.39 5.64 -35.61
CA LEU A 404 -39.13 5.65 -34.87
C LEU A 404 -39.13 4.41 -33.96
N SER A 405 -38.86 3.28 -34.60
CA SER A 405 -38.50 2.02 -33.98
C SER A 405 -37.12 1.66 -34.49
N ASP A 406 -36.07 2.33 -34.03
CA ASP A 406 -34.70 1.90 -34.25
C ASP A 406 -33.88 2.14 -32.98
N LYS A 407 -33.33 1.04 -32.47
CA LYS A 407 -32.38 0.99 -31.37
C LYS A 407 -31.05 1.52 -31.88
N ASP A 408 -30.75 2.79 -31.60
CA ASP A 408 -29.43 3.33 -31.91
C ASP A 408 -28.36 2.78 -30.96
N ASN A 409 -27.41 2.07 -31.56
CA ASN A 409 -26.13 1.66 -31.01
C ASN A 409 -25.33 2.89 -30.53
N TYR A 410 -25.27 3.14 -29.22
CA TYR A 410 -24.28 4.05 -28.64
C TYR A 410 -22.88 3.41 -28.71
N LYS A 411 -22.16 3.70 -29.80
CA LYS A 411 -20.73 3.37 -29.93
C LYS A 411 -19.92 4.34 -29.04
N THR A 412 -19.24 3.82 -28.03
CA THR A 412 -18.33 4.62 -27.19
C THR A 412 -17.15 5.11 -28.02
N LYS A 413 -17.03 6.43 -28.21
CA LYS A 413 -15.88 7.07 -28.87
C LYS A 413 -14.67 7.05 -27.93
N SER A 414 -13.49 6.75 -28.47
CA SER A 414 -12.20 6.92 -27.79
C SER A 414 -11.91 8.40 -27.50
N LEU A 415 -11.06 8.68 -26.50
CA LEU A 415 -10.62 10.05 -26.18
C LEU A 415 -10.04 10.76 -27.42
N LYS A 416 -9.32 10.03 -28.26
CA LYS A 416 -8.80 10.52 -29.54
C LYS A 416 -9.92 10.98 -30.48
N GLU A 417 -10.98 10.19 -30.64
CA GLU A 417 -12.13 10.57 -31.48
C GLU A 417 -12.90 11.77 -30.93
N ILE A 418 -13.04 11.87 -29.60
CA ILE A 418 -13.66 13.05 -28.96
C ILE A 418 -12.82 14.30 -29.23
N LEU A 419 -11.49 14.22 -29.05
CA LEU A 419 -10.58 15.33 -29.31
C LEU A 419 -10.56 15.70 -30.80
N GLU A 420 -10.57 14.74 -31.71
CA GLU A 420 -10.67 14.99 -33.16
C GLU A 420 -12.01 15.62 -33.55
N GLU A 421 -13.11 15.25 -32.89
CA GLU A 421 -14.43 15.81 -33.15
C GLU A 421 -14.57 17.23 -32.60
N ILE A 422 -14.03 17.51 -31.41
CA ILE A 422 -13.91 18.87 -30.87
C ILE A 422 -13.02 19.70 -31.81
N TRP A 423 -11.87 19.17 -32.21
CA TRP A 423 -10.97 19.81 -33.16
C TRP A 423 -11.67 20.06 -34.50
N LYS A 424 -12.42 19.12 -35.07
CA LYS A 424 -13.19 19.33 -36.31
C LYS A 424 -14.31 20.36 -36.15
N LYS A 425 -15.03 20.36 -35.03
CA LYS A 425 -16.07 21.35 -34.73
C LYS A 425 -15.48 22.75 -34.55
N GLU A 426 -14.33 22.85 -33.90
CA GLU A 426 -13.69 24.12 -33.62
C GLU A 426 -12.83 24.63 -34.78
N ASN A 427 -12.27 23.79 -35.67
CA ASN A 427 -11.40 24.24 -36.78
C ASN A 427 -12.12 24.68 -38.07
N ASN A 428 -13.45 24.74 -38.06
CA ASN A 428 -14.09 25.77 -38.89
C ASN A 428 -13.81 27.20 -38.36
N CYS A 429 -13.15 27.30 -37.20
CA CYS A 429 -12.53 28.49 -36.61
C CYS A 429 -11.02 28.24 -36.46
N THR A 430 -10.19 29.01 -37.14
CA THR A 430 -8.71 28.84 -37.24
C THR A 430 -7.93 29.04 -35.92
N LYS A 431 -8.56 28.94 -34.76
CA LYS A 431 -7.95 29.12 -33.43
C LYS A 431 -8.61 28.19 -32.41
N LEU A 432 -7.86 27.20 -31.93
CA LEU A 432 -8.17 26.48 -30.68
C LEU A 432 -8.29 27.52 -29.56
N ASN A 433 -9.49 27.65 -28.99
CA ASN A 433 -9.73 28.66 -27.96
C ASN A 433 -9.13 28.20 -26.63
N MET A 434 -8.01 28.82 -26.23
CA MET A 434 -7.29 28.58 -24.98
C MET A 434 -8.19 28.56 -23.73
N SER A 435 -9.30 29.30 -23.74
CA SER A 435 -10.26 29.29 -22.63
C SER A 435 -10.86 27.91 -22.36
N GLY A 436 -11.08 27.09 -23.40
CA GLY A 436 -11.58 25.72 -23.23
C GLY A 436 -10.57 24.84 -22.52
N LEU A 437 -9.30 24.90 -22.95
CA LEU A 437 -8.21 24.15 -22.33
C LEU A 437 -7.99 24.55 -20.87
N PHE A 438 -8.05 25.85 -20.56
CA PHE A 438 -7.94 26.33 -19.18
C PHE A 438 -9.12 25.90 -18.31
N ARG A 439 -10.33 25.85 -18.87
CA ARG A 439 -11.51 25.39 -18.14
C ARG A 439 -11.38 23.93 -17.73
N LEU A 440 -10.83 23.08 -18.62
CA LEU A 440 -10.55 21.67 -18.34
C LEU A 440 -9.45 21.47 -17.29
N LEU A 441 -8.49 22.40 -17.20
CA LEU A 441 -7.49 22.38 -16.12
C LEU A 441 -8.07 22.83 -14.79
N GLU A 442 -8.95 23.84 -14.80
CA GLU A 442 -9.55 24.40 -13.58
C GLU A 442 -10.63 23.51 -12.97
N ASP A 443 -11.36 22.72 -13.77
CA ASP A 443 -12.34 21.76 -13.27
C ASP A 443 -11.75 20.39 -12.89
N GLY A 444 -10.43 20.21 -13.07
CA GLY A 444 -9.71 18.98 -12.76
C GLY A 444 -9.95 17.83 -13.74
N SER A 445 -10.63 18.08 -14.86
CA SER A 445 -10.84 17.07 -15.91
C SER A 445 -9.58 16.81 -16.74
N PHE A 446 -8.56 17.67 -16.63
CA PHE A 446 -7.28 17.53 -17.29
C PHE A 446 -6.11 17.53 -16.30
N THR A 447 -5.29 16.48 -16.31
CA THR A 447 -4.06 16.44 -15.50
C THR A 447 -2.93 17.22 -16.15
N TYR A 448 -1.93 17.61 -15.36
CA TYR A 448 -0.72 18.26 -15.88
C TYR A 448 0.00 17.39 -16.92
N ASP A 449 0.01 16.07 -16.72
CA ASP A 449 0.63 15.12 -17.65
C ASP A 449 -0.12 15.05 -18.98
N GLN A 450 -1.46 15.08 -18.95
CA GLN A 450 -2.28 15.16 -20.16
C GLN A 450 -2.04 16.45 -20.93
N LEU A 451 -1.89 17.57 -20.23
CA LEU A 451 -1.51 18.85 -20.81
C LEU A 451 -0.13 18.82 -21.43
N TYR A 452 0.85 18.30 -20.70
CA TYR A 452 2.21 18.17 -21.18
C TYR A 452 2.28 17.29 -22.44
N TYR A 453 1.58 16.15 -22.44
CA TYR A 453 1.47 15.27 -23.60
C TYR A 453 0.82 15.99 -24.78
N PHE A 454 -0.29 16.69 -24.57
CA PHE A 454 -0.98 17.44 -25.62
C PHE A 454 -0.08 18.51 -26.25
N ILE A 455 0.69 19.25 -25.44
CA ILE A 455 1.63 20.28 -25.91
C ILE A 455 2.77 19.67 -26.73
N ASN A 456 3.34 18.56 -26.29
CA ASN A 456 4.52 17.98 -26.93
C ASN A 456 4.20 17.09 -28.14
N THR A 457 2.97 16.59 -28.24
CA THR A 457 2.52 15.77 -29.40
C THR A 457 1.89 16.58 -30.52
N ASN A 458 1.61 17.88 -30.31
CA ASN A 458 1.09 18.78 -31.35
C ASN A 458 2.15 19.85 -31.72
N PRO A 459 3.15 19.50 -32.54
CA PRO A 459 4.26 20.39 -32.91
C PRO A 459 3.83 21.64 -33.69
N SER A 460 2.61 21.68 -34.23
CA SER A 460 2.07 22.78 -35.03
C SER A 460 1.68 24.03 -34.23
N ASN A 461 1.84 24.05 -32.90
CA ASN A 461 1.31 25.14 -32.07
C ASN A 461 2.36 25.79 -31.15
N GLN A 462 3.36 26.44 -31.77
CA GLN A 462 4.40 27.21 -31.08
C GLN A 462 3.80 28.32 -30.20
N ASP A 463 2.66 28.89 -30.60
CA ASP A 463 1.94 29.94 -29.84
C ASP A 463 1.17 29.38 -28.63
N CYS A 464 0.58 28.17 -28.71
CA CYS A 464 0.07 27.46 -27.53
C CYS A 464 1.20 27.19 -26.54
N LYS A 465 2.34 26.69 -27.03
CA LYS A 465 3.49 26.38 -26.16
C LYS A 465 3.93 27.63 -25.41
N LYS A 466 4.04 28.79 -26.08
CA LYS A 466 4.34 30.09 -25.45
C LYS A 466 3.26 30.51 -24.44
N SER A 467 1.98 30.41 -24.81
CA SER A 467 0.85 30.84 -23.97
C SER A 467 0.72 30.00 -22.70
N ILE A 468 0.84 28.68 -22.82
CA ILE A 468 0.79 27.74 -21.69
C ILE A 468 2.03 27.91 -20.82
N THR A 469 3.22 28.04 -21.41
CA THR A 469 4.44 28.32 -20.64
C THR A 469 4.31 29.61 -19.85
N LYS A 470 3.76 30.68 -20.46
CA LYS A 470 3.50 31.96 -19.76
C LYS A 470 2.48 31.79 -18.62
N TYR A 471 1.40 31.05 -18.84
CA TYR A 471 0.41 30.75 -17.80
C TYR A 471 1.02 29.97 -16.63
N LEU A 472 1.79 28.91 -16.92
CA LEU A 472 2.43 28.09 -15.91
C LEU A 472 3.48 28.89 -15.12
N LYS A 473 4.28 29.73 -15.80
CA LYS A 473 5.22 30.65 -15.15
C LYS A 473 4.53 31.62 -14.17
N ASN A 474 3.31 32.03 -14.47
CA ASN A 474 2.58 32.98 -13.64
C ASN A 474 1.86 32.35 -12.44
N ARG A 475 1.59 31.03 -12.44
CA ARG A 475 0.87 30.35 -11.34
C ARG A 475 1.75 29.48 -10.44
N ILE A 476 2.92 29.04 -10.88
CA ILE A 476 3.80 28.18 -10.08
C ILE A 476 4.90 29.05 -9.44
N ILE A 477 4.82 29.23 -8.12
CA ILE A 477 5.69 30.11 -7.30
C ILE A 477 7.16 29.63 -7.24
N ASN A 478 7.52 28.48 -7.84
CA ASN A 478 8.91 27.98 -7.88
C ASN A 478 9.22 27.33 -9.24
N TYR A 479 9.50 28.14 -10.27
CA TYR A 479 9.79 27.66 -11.63
C TYR A 479 11.27 27.37 -11.91
N ASP A 480 12.19 27.71 -10.98
CA ASP A 480 13.63 27.62 -11.22
C ASP A 480 14.19 26.19 -11.30
N SER A 481 13.38 25.16 -11.01
CA SER A 481 13.78 23.75 -11.07
C SER A 481 13.42 23.03 -12.38
N ILE A 482 12.67 23.65 -13.29
CA ILE A 482 12.27 23.02 -14.56
C ILE A 482 13.08 23.61 -15.72
N LYS A 483 14.24 23.00 -16.00
CA LYS A 483 14.89 23.16 -17.32
C LYS A 483 14.09 22.36 -18.35
N ILE A 484 13.21 23.05 -19.07
CA ILE A 484 12.61 22.54 -20.31
C ILE A 484 13.75 22.46 -21.34
N LYS A 485 14.10 21.25 -21.76
CA LYS A 485 14.91 21.04 -22.98
C LYS A 485 14.06 21.24 -24.23
#